data_AF-A0A932Q1R9-F1
#
_entry.id   AF-A0A932Q1R9-F1
#
_cell.length_a   1.000
_cell.length_b   1.000
_cell.length_c   1.000
_cell.angle_alpha   90.00
_cell.angle_beta   90.00
_cell.angle_gamma   90.00
#
_symmetry.space_group_name_H-M   'P 1'
#
loop_
_entity.id
_entity.type
_entity.pdbx_description
1 polymer ?
#
loop_
_entity_poly.entity_id
_entity_poly.type
_entity_poly.pdbx_seq_one_letter_code
_entity_poly.pdbx_strand_id
1 'polypeptide(L)' 'MSLQEMIQVLPPELQNQVRDFVARLLDERQKKPRRKPRFLWAGALKELNTEYTSVQLQHQIGEWRSGTQ' A
#
# COMPACT_ATOMS: atom_id res chain seq x y z
N MET A 1 0.87 -41.89 6.80
CA MET A 1 1.69 -41.15 5.82
C MET A 1 1.75 -39.71 6.27
N SER A 2 2.95 -39.25 6.61
CA SER A 2 3.23 -37.85 6.89
C SER A 2 3.33 -37.06 5.57
N LEU A 3 3.05 -35.76 5.63
CA LEU A 3 3.14 -34.86 4.47
C LEU A 3 4.54 -34.93 3.82
N GLN A 4 5.59 -35.10 4.63
CA GLN A 4 6.98 -35.18 4.18
C GLN A 4 7.23 -36.44 3.33
N GLU A 5 6.67 -37.59 3.72
CA GLU A 5 6.78 -38.84 2.95
C GLU A 5 6.04 -38.74 1.61
N MET A 6 4.89 -38.08 1.58
CA MET A 6 4.13 -37.88 0.33
C MET A 6 4.90 -36.98 -0.64
N ILE A 7 5.58 -35.94 -0.14
CA ILE A 7 6.42 -35.05 -0.95
C ILE A 7 7.64 -35.78 -1.53
N GLN A 8 8.22 -36.73 -0.81
CA GLN A 8 9.38 -37.50 -1.31
C GLN A 8 9.01 -38.52 -2.39
N VAL A 9 7.78 -39.06 -2.36
CA VAL A 9 7.27 -40.00 -3.38
C VAL A 9 6.80 -39.27 -4.65
N LEU A 10 6.55 -37.96 -4.57
CA LEU A 10 6.08 -37.16 -5.71
C LEU A 10 7.19 -36.97 -6.77
N PRO A 11 6.86 -37.09 -8.07
CA PRO A 11 7.73 -36.71 -9.16
C PRO A 11 8.26 -35.27 -8.99
N PRO A 12 9.50 -34.98 -9.42
CA PRO A 12 10.14 -33.68 -9.21
C PRO A 12 9.34 -32.49 -9.78
N GLU A 13 8.54 -32.74 -10.82
CA GLU A 13 7.67 -31.74 -11.45
C GLU A 13 6.52 -31.29 -10.55
N LEU A 14 5.95 -32.23 -9.76
CA LEU A 14 4.90 -31.94 -8.80
C LEU A 14 5.45 -31.36 -7.49
N GLN A 15 6.70 -31.70 -7.13
CA GLN A 15 7.36 -31.07 -5.98
C GLN A 15 7.52 -29.55 -6.16
N ASN A 16 7.79 -29.09 -7.38
CA ASN A 16 7.85 -27.66 -7.69
C ASN A 16 6.50 -26.97 -7.49
N GLN A 17 5.41 -27.57 -7.96
CA GLN A 17 4.06 -27.02 -7.75
C GLN A 17 3.69 -26.95 -6.25
N VAL A 18 4.09 -27.96 -5.47
CA VAL A 18 3.89 -27.96 -4.01
C VAL A 18 4.69 -26.85 -3.34
N ARG A 19 5.95 -26.62 -3.76
CA ARG A 19 6.77 -25.51 -3.25
C ARG A 19 6.11 -24.16 -3.53
N ASP A 20 5.62 -23.95 -4.75
CA ASP A 20 4.93 -22.71 -5.14
C ASP A 20 3.63 -22.53 -4.35
N PHE A 21 2.90 -23.61 -4.11
CA PHE A 21 1.68 -23.59 -3.30
C PHE A 21 1.98 -23.21 -1.85
N VAL A 22 3.01 -23.79 -1.24
CA VAL A 22 3.43 -23.46 0.12
C VAL A 22 3.93 -22.01 0.21
N ALA A 23 4.72 -21.56 -0.77
CA ALA A 23 5.19 -20.17 -0.83
C ALA A 23 4.01 -19.18 -0.89
N ARG A 24 2.98 -19.47 -1.69
CA ARG A 24 1.76 -18.67 -1.77
C ARG A 24 1.01 -18.62 -0.45
N LEU A 25 0.84 -19.75 0.22
CA LEU A 25 0.16 -19.81 1.53
C LEU A 25 0.90 -19.02 2.61
N LEU A 26 2.23 -19.06 2.59
CA LEU A 26 3.06 -18.26 3.50
C LEU A 26 2.96 -16.76 3.20
N ASP A 27 2.90 -16.37 1.92
CA ASP A 27 2.71 -14.98 1.49
C ASP A 27 1.30 -14.45 1.86
N GLU A 28 0.26 -15.26 1.64
CA GLU A 28 -1.12 -14.93 2.03
C GLU A 28 -1.26 -14.73 3.53
N ARG A 29 -0.59 -15.55 4.35
CA ARG A 29 -0.58 -15.40 5.81
C ARG A 29 0.19 -14.15 6.26
N GLN A 30 1.22 -13.74 5.52
CA GLN A 30 2.03 -12.56 5.83
C GLN A 30 1.39 -11.25 5.38
N LYS A 31 0.43 -11.29 4.45
CA LYS A 31 -0.41 -10.13 4.11
C LYS A 31 -1.22 -9.74 5.34
N LYS A 32 -0.66 -8.84 6.17
CA LYS A 32 -1.37 -8.19 7.27
C LYS A 32 -2.76 -7.78 6.77
N PRO A 33 -3.83 -7.97 7.57
CA PRO A 33 -5.17 -7.56 7.15
C PRO A 33 -5.08 -6.11 6.69
N ARG A 34 -5.49 -5.87 5.42
CA ARG A 34 -5.50 -4.55 4.81
C ARG A 34 -6.29 -3.63 5.75
N ARG A 35 -5.58 -2.89 6.62
CA ARG A 35 -6.19 -1.94 7.53
C ARG A 35 -6.91 -0.93 6.64
N LYS A 36 -8.17 -0.61 6.99
CA LYS A 36 -8.92 0.44 6.30
C LYS A 36 -8.04 1.69 6.23
N PRO A 37 -7.85 2.30 5.04
CA PRO A 37 -7.10 3.54 4.93
C PRO A 37 -7.73 4.57 5.86
N ARG A 38 -6.92 5.18 6.73
CA ARG A 38 -7.42 6.06 7.79
C ARG A 38 -7.81 7.45 7.31
N PHE A 39 -7.50 7.81 6.06
CA PHE A 39 -7.81 9.11 5.44
C PHE A 39 -7.53 10.31 6.37
N LEU A 40 -6.47 10.26 7.19
CA LEU A 40 -6.18 11.28 8.21
C LEU A 40 -5.89 12.67 7.61
N TRP A 41 -5.55 12.71 6.32
CA TRP A 41 -5.38 13.93 5.55
C TRP A 41 -6.70 14.57 5.13
N ALA A 42 -7.79 13.79 5.04
CA ALA A 42 -9.09 14.30 4.61
C ALA A 42 -9.66 15.22 5.70
N GLY A 43 -9.72 16.52 5.41
CA GLY A 43 -10.19 17.54 6.36
C GLY A 43 -9.10 18.17 7.22
N ALA A 44 -7.83 17.75 7.10
CA ALA A 44 -6.72 18.33 7.87
C ALA A 44 -6.49 19.83 7.57
N LEU A 45 -6.92 20.32 6.39
CA LEU A 45 -6.79 21.72 5.97
C LEU A 45 -8.09 22.53 6.17
N LYS A 46 -9.09 21.97 6.87
CA LYS A 46 -10.39 22.64 7.06
C LYS A 46 -10.27 23.96 7.81
N GLU A 47 -9.34 24.03 8.77
CA GLU A 47 -9.06 25.23 9.58
C GLU A 47 -8.36 26.33 8.76
N LEU A 48 -7.57 25.95 7.76
CA LEU A 48 -6.90 26.92 6.88
C LEU A 48 -7.85 27.59 5.90
N ASN A 49 -9.04 27.02 5.68
CA ASN A 49 -10.06 27.61 4.81
C ASN A 49 -10.65 28.92 5.39
N THR A 50 -10.51 29.17 6.69
CA THR A 50 -10.88 30.46 7.28
C THR A 50 -9.77 31.49 7.19
N GLU A 51 -8.51 31.06 7.04
CA GLU A 51 -7.33 31.94 7.01
C GLU A 51 -6.94 32.32 5.57
N TYR A 52 -7.15 31.41 4.61
CA TYR A 52 -6.79 31.59 3.21
C TYR A 52 -8.01 31.47 2.31
N THR A 53 -8.27 32.52 1.55
CA THR A 53 -9.22 32.47 0.44
C THR A 53 -8.56 31.88 -0.82
N SER A 54 -9.36 31.24 -1.67
CA SER A 54 -8.90 30.72 -2.97
C SER A 54 -8.15 31.77 -3.79
N VAL A 55 -8.58 33.03 -3.74
CA VAL A 55 -7.98 34.15 -4.47
C VAL A 55 -6.61 34.52 -3.90
N GLN A 56 -6.45 34.59 -2.57
CA GLN A 56 -5.15 34.85 -1.96
C GLN A 56 -4.11 33.80 -2.32
N LEU A 57 -4.52 32.52 -2.33
CA LEU A 57 -3.64 31.42 -2.75
C LEU A 57 -3.23 31.55 -4.23
N GLN A 58 -4.14 31.99 -5.10
CA GLN A 58 -3.83 32.24 -6.51
C GLN A 58 -2.80 33.35 -6.68
N HIS A 59 -2.90 34.44 -5.93
CA HIS A 59 -1.90 35.51 -5.92
C HIS A 59 -0.54 35.00 -5.40
N GLN A 60 -0.50 34.28 -4.28
CA GLN A 60 0.73 33.69 -3.75
C GLN A 60 1.40 32.73 -4.75
N ILE A 61 0.61 31.92 -5.46
CA ILE A 61 1.12 31.03 -6.51
C ILE A 61 1.73 31.86 -7.66
N GLY A 62 1.13 32.99 -8.02
CA GLY A 62 1.67 33.92 -9.01
C GLY A 62 3.06 34.43 -8.61
N GLU A 63 3.19 34.91 -7.36
CA GLU A 63 4.47 35.41 -6.81
C GLU A 63 5.54 34.31 -6.72
N TRP A 64 5.18 33.11 -6.26
CA TRP A 64 6.11 31.99 -6.18
C TRP A 64 6.59 31.52 -7.55
N ARG A 65 5.74 31.62 -8.58
CA ARG A 65 6.12 31.26 -9.96
C ARG A 65 6.94 32.34 -10.65
N SER A 66 6.73 33.61 -10.29
CA SER A 66 7.51 34.73 -10.83
C SER A 66 8.87 34.90 -10.12
N GLY A 67 9.07 34.24 -8.97
CA GLY A 67 10.31 34.29 -8.20
C GLY A 67 10.52 35.64 -7.51
N THR A 68 9.45 36.42 -7.35
CA THR A 68 9.48 37.73 -6.70
C THR A 68 9.15 37.52 -5.23
N GLN A 69 10.11 37.77 -4.35
CA GLN A 69 10.02 37.57 -2.90
C GLN A 69 10.07 38.92 -2.19
#